data_AF-A0A413IDQ0-F1
#
_entry.id   AF-A0A413IDQ0-F1
#
_cell.length_a   1.000
_cell.length_b   1.000
_cell.length_c   1.000
_cell.angle_alpha   90.00
_cell.angle_beta   90.00
_cell.angle_gamma   90.00
#
_symmetry.space_group_name_H-M   'P 1'
#
loop_
_entity.id
_entity.type
_entity.pdbx_description
1 polymer ?
#
loop_
_entity_poly.entity_id
_entity_poly.type
_entity_poly.pdbx_seq_one_letter_code
_entity_poly.pdbx_strand_id
1 'polypeptide(L)'
;MDKSSRQNKWNEVTHIIRQNEYIFIYYINAQREILEVEQYSLNSLLLYNENFVRVNYNTIVNKKFINSIHRIRRKIVLLIDKTEVVVSRRKSYYFK
;
A
#
# COMPACT_ATOMS: atom_id res chain seq x y z
N MET A 1 22.32 5.76 -15.40
CA MET A 1 21.59 5.19 -14.26
C MET A 1 20.37 4.45 -14.80
N ASP A 2 20.40 3.13 -14.68
CA ASP A 2 19.49 2.22 -15.38
C ASP A 2 18.06 2.31 -14.82
N LYS A 3 17.09 2.64 -15.69
CA LYS A 3 15.66 2.73 -15.33
C LYS A 3 15.11 1.39 -14.83
N SER A 4 15.75 0.27 -15.20
CA SER A 4 15.38 -1.09 -14.79
C SER A 4 15.41 -1.29 -13.27
N SER A 5 16.43 -0.75 -12.59
CA SER A 5 16.68 -0.93 -11.16
C SER A 5 15.61 -0.26 -10.27
N ARG A 6 15.11 0.91 -10.68
CA ARG A 6 14.03 1.62 -9.96
C ARG A 6 12.69 0.92 -10.09
N GLN A 7 12.39 0.31 -11.24
CA GLN A 7 11.15 -0.47 -11.42
C GLN A 7 11.14 -1.71 -10.52
N ASN A 8 12.32 -2.28 -10.23
CA ASN A 8 12.45 -3.52 -9.46
C ASN A 8 12.12 -3.33 -7.98
N LYS A 9 12.55 -2.20 -7.38
CA LYS A 9 12.32 -1.91 -5.95
C LYS A 9 10.84 -1.80 -5.56
N TRP A 10 10.00 -1.27 -6.45
CA TRP A 10 8.55 -1.14 -6.19
C TRP A 10 7.81 -2.49 -6.22
N ASN A 11 8.42 -3.54 -6.77
CA ASN A 11 7.87 -4.90 -6.69
C ASN A 11 8.02 -5.51 -5.30
N GLU A 12 8.94 -5.00 -4.49
CA GLU A 12 9.18 -5.46 -3.12
C GLU A 12 8.35 -4.70 -2.08
N VAL A 13 7.64 -3.64 -2.50
CA VAL A 13 6.79 -2.86 -1.60
C VAL A 13 5.50 -3.62 -1.31
N THR A 14 5.22 -3.82 -0.02
CA THR A 14 4.02 -4.53 0.47
C THR A 14 2.85 -3.57 0.65
N HIS A 15 3.08 -2.43 1.29
CA HIS A 15 2.07 -1.41 1.53
C HIS A 15 2.72 -0.04 1.80
N ILE A 16 1.91 1.01 1.64
CA ILE A 16 2.31 2.39 1.83
C ILE A 16 1.24 3.07 2.70
N ILE A 17 1.66 3.73 3.77
CA ILE A 17 0.77 4.40 4.72
C ILE A 17 1.17 5.87 4.82
N ARG A 18 0.21 6.76 4.57
CA ARG A 18 0.35 8.18 4.95
C ARG A 18 -0.14 8.39 6.37
N GLN A 19 0.70 9.01 7.18
CA GLN A 19 0.37 9.42 8.53
C GLN A 19 1.02 10.77 8.80
N ASN A 20 0.21 11.75 9.22
CA ASN A 20 0.63 13.12 9.41
C ASN A 20 1.28 13.69 8.13
N GLU A 21 2.47 14.26 8.26
CA GLU A 21 3.26 14.85 7.18
C GLU A 21 4.19 13.84 6.48
N TYR A 22 4.03 12.54 6.79
CA TYR A 22 4.90 11.49 6.28
C TYR A 22 4.16 10.42 5.49
N ILE A 23 4.89 9.84 4.53
CA ILE A 23 4.54 8.63 3.80
C ILE A 23 5.55 7.56 4.16
N PHE A 24 5.05 6.47 4.73
CA PHE A 24 5.81 5.28 5.08
C PHE A 24 5.65 4.24 3.98
N ILE A 25 6.75 3.78 3.39
CA ILE A 25 6.78 2.74 2.37
C ILE A 25 7.40 1.49 3.01
N TYR A 26 6.65 0.38 3.05
CA TYR A 26 7.09 -0.87 3.68
C TYR A 26 7.50 -1.89 2.63
N TYR A 27 8.64 -2.52 2.84
CA TYR A 27 9.21 -3.53 1.96
C TYR A 27 9.06 -4.94 2.53
N ILE A 28 9.13 -5.96 1.66
CA ILE A 28 9.02 -7.38 2.03
C ILE A 28 10.10 -7.83 3.02
N ASN A 29 11.27 -7.19 2.99
CA ASN A 29 12.39 -7.47 3.88
C ASN A 29 12.29 -6.78 5.26
N ALA A 30 11.09 -6.31 5.62
CA ALA A 30 10.78 -5.55 6.84
C ALA A 30 11.48 -4.17 6.96
N GLN A 31 12.16 -3.70 5.92
CA GLN A 31 12.65 -2.32 5.86
C GLN A 31 11.52 -1.36 5.57
N ARG A 32 11.72 -0.09 5.93
CA ARG A 32 10.81 1.00 5.59
C ARG A 32 11.55 2.24 5.11
N GLU A 33 10.92 2.96 4.21
CA GLU A 33 11.33 4.30 3.79
C GLU A 33 10.31 5.34 4.27
N ILE A 34 10.80 6.53 4.56
CA ILE A 34 10.00 7.66 5.05
C ILE A 34 10.20 8.80 4.07
N LEU A 35 9.10 9.30 3.52
CA LEU A 35 9.07 10.47 2.64
C LEU A 35 8.21 11.57 3.27
N GLU A 36 8.56 12.82 3.05
CA GLU A 36 7.71 13.97 3.41
C GLU A 36 6.61 14.17 2.37
N VAL A 37 5.38 14.41 2.86
CA VAL A 37 4.17 14.55 2.02
C VAL A 37 4.26 15.74 1.07
N GLU A 38 4.98 16.81 1.44
CA GLU A 38 5.14 18.00 0.61
C GLU A 38 5.74 17.69 -0.77
N GLN A 39 6.50 16.59 -0.87
CA GLN A 39 7.18 16.18 -2.09
C GLN A 39 6.38 15.15 -2.91
N TYR A 40 5.41 14.45 -2.30
CA TYR A 40 4.75 13.30 -2.92
C TYR A 40 3.27 13.19 -2.57
N SER A 41 2.42 13.11 -3.61
CA SER A 41 1.03 12.70 -3.43
C SER A 41 0.93 11.17 -3.32
N LEU A 42 0.00 10.67 -2.51
CA LEU A 42 -0.26 9.22 -2.46
C LEU A 42 -0.63 8.66 -3.85
N ASN A 43 -1.40 9.41 -4.63
CA ASN A 43 -1.89 8.96 -5.94
C ASN A 43 -0.77 8.79 -6.96
N SER A 44 0.25 9.65 -6.95
CA SER A 44 1.39 9.49 -7.85
C SER A 44 2.15 8.18 -7.60
N LEU A 45 2.08 7.64 -6.39
CA LEU A 45 2.74 6.38 -6.05
C LEU A 45 2.09 5.17 -6.74
N LEU A 46 0.82 5.25 -7.14
CA LEU A 46 0.12 4.16 -7.85
C LEU A 46 0.74 3.84 -9.21
N LEU A 47 1.45 4.79 -9.83
CA LEU A 47 2.04 4.62 -11.16
C LEU A 47 3.29 3.74 -11.15
N TYR A 48 3.88 3.48 -9.98
CA TYR A 48 5.12 2.71 -9.87
C TYR A 48 4.91 1.19 -9.86
N ASN A 49 3.68 0.71 -9.61
CA ASN A 49 3.38 -0.72 -9.68
C ASN A 49 1.89 -0.97 -10.01
N GLU A 50 1.63 -1.78 -11.04
CA GLU A 50 0.27 -2.18 -11.46
C GLU A 50 -0.53 -2.92 -10.36
N ASN A 51 0.16 -3.51 -9.39
CA ASN A 51 -0.46 -4.23 -8.30
C ASN A 51 -0.88 -3.32 -7.15
N PHE A 52 -0.47 -2.05 -7.17
CA PHE A 52 -0.86 -1.08 -6.16
C PHE A 52 -2.32 -0.70 -6.28
N VAL A 53 -3.03 -0.79 -5.15
CA VAL A 53 -4.42 -0.38 -5.02
C VAL A 53 -4.57 0.50 -3.80
N ARG A 54 -5.16 1.68 -3.99
CA ARG A 54 -5.55 2.54 -2.88
C ARG A 54 -6.83 2.00 -2.24
N VAL A 55 -6.72 1.54 -0.99
CA VAL A 55 -7.80 0.84 -0.27
C VAL A 55 -8.59 1.77 0.66
N ASN A 56 -7.96 2.85 1.12
CA ASN A 56 -8.61 3.91 1.89
C ASN A 56 -7.91 5.27 1.61
N TYR A 57 -8.24 6.31 2.36
CA TYR A 57 -7.68 7.64 2.14
C TYR A 57 -6.16 7.70 2.37
N ASN A 58 -5.60 6.87 3.25
CA ASN A 58 -4.20 6.96 3.66
C ASN A 58 -3.35 5.78 3.21
N THR A 59 -3.94 4.70 2.69
CA THR A 59 -3.23 3.45 2.47
C THR A 59 -3.32 2.99 1.01
N ILE A 60 -2.15 2.66 0.46
CA ILE A 60 -1.99 1.86 -0.75
C ILE A 60 -1.45 0.51 -0.34
N VAL A 61 -1.98 -0.55 -0.94
CA VAL A 61 -1.50 -1.92 -0.73
C VAL A 61 -1.06 -2.50 -2.06
N ASN A 62 -0.07 -3.38 -2.03
CA ASN A 62 0.25 -4.21 -3.17
C ASN A 62 -0.54 -5.52 -3.06
N LYS A 63 -1.41 -5.77 -4.04
CA LYS A 63 -2.28 -6.95 -4.06
C LYS A 63 -1.52 -8.28 -3.94
N LYS A 64 -0.28 -8.33 -4.44
CA LYS A 64 0.56 -9.55 -4.40
C LYS A 64 0.92 -9.99 -2.98
N PHE A 65 0.88 -9.08 -2.01
CA PHE A 65 1.30 -9.33 -0.63
C PHE A 65 0.16 -9.33 0.38
N ILE A 66 -1.10 -9.40 -0.07
CA ILE A 66 -2.24 -9.61 0.83
C ILE A 66 -2.22 -11.07 1.28
N ASN A 67 -1.91 -11.31 2.55
CA ASN A 67 -1.89 -12.65 3.15
C ASN A 67 -3.29 -13.24 3.27
N SER A 68 -4.25 -12.43 3.71
CA SER A 68 -5.64 -12.84 3.86
C SER A 68 -6.59 -11.65 3.86
N ILE A 69 -7.86 -11.95 3.58
CA ILE A 69 -8.95 -10.98 3.56
C ILE A 69 -10.00 -11.45 4.55
N HIS A 70 -10.32 -10.63 5.54
CA HIS A 70 -11.33 -10.92 6.55
C HIS A 70 -12.51 -9.97 6.42
N ARG A 71 -13.72 -10.53 6.45
CA ARG A 71 -14.95 -9.77 6.53
C ARG A 71 -15.44 -9.74 7.97
N ILE A 72 -15.20 -8.62 8.66
CA ILE A 72 -15.60 -8.44 10.05
C ILE A 72 -16.79 -7.47 10.08
N ARG A 73 -17.98 -8.00 10.38
CA ARG A 73 -19.25 -7.26 10.29
C ARG A 73 -19.44 -6.67 8.87
N ARG A 74 -19.45 -5.34 8.76
CA ARG A 74 -19.60 -4.57 7.50
C ARG A 74 -18.26 -4.01 6.99
N LYS A 75 -17.14 -4.45 7.55
CA LYS A 75 -15.79 -4.00 7.17
C LYS A 75 -15.03 -5.14 6.48
N ILE A 76 -14.16 -4.76 5.56
CA ILE A 76 -13.15 -5.66 4.99
C ILE A 76 -11.80 -5.24 5.58
N VAL A 77 -11.08 -6.23 6.10
CA VAL A 77 -9.74 -6.07 6.67
C VAL A 77 -8.78 -6.93 5.86
N LEU A 78 -7.71 -6.32 5.36
CA LEU A 78 -6.62 -7.01 4.68
C LEU A 78 -5.51 -7.24 5.71
N LEU A 79 -5.00 -8.47 5.79
CA LEU A 79 -3.75 -8.73 6.50
C LEU A 79 -2.60 -8.70 5.50
N ILE A 80 -1.60 -7.87 5.78
CA ILE A 80 -0.39 -7.72 4.98
C ILE A 80 0.79 -7.76 5.95
N ASP A 81 1.58 -8.83 5.88
CA ASP A 81 2.55 -9.22 6.88
C ASP A 81 1.91 -9.24 8.30
N LYS A 82 2.25 -8.28 9.16
CA LYS A 82 1.67 -8.11 10.51
C LYS A 82 0.76 -6.90 10.64
N THR A 83 0.39 -6.29 9.52
CA THR A 83 -0.39 -5.05 9.49
C THR A 83 -1.83 -5.33 9.07
N GLU A 84 -2.77 -4.89 9.91
CA GLU A 84 -4.19 -4.90 9.58
C GLU A 84 -4.58 -3.61 8.84
N VAL A 85 -5.10 -3.74 7.63
CA VAL A 85 -5.54 -2.59 6.83
C VAL A 85 -7.04 -2.66 6.59
N VAL A 86 -7.77 -1.68 7.14
CA VAL A 86 -9.20 -1.55 6.90
C VAL A 86 -9.46 -0.90 5.54
N VAL A 87 -10.22 -1.59 4.69
CA VAL A 87 -10.66 -1.09 3.39
C VAL A 87 -11.82 -0.12 3.58
N SER A 88 -11.76 1.03 2.90
CA SER A 88 -12.86 1.97 2.89
C SER A 88 -14.11 1.37 2.25
N ARG A 89 -15.30 1.73 2.74
CA ARG A 89 -16.58 1.22 2.21
C ARG A 89 -16.76 1.46 0.70
N ARG A 90 -16.21 2.56 0.17
CA ARG A 90 -16.25 2.87 -1.26
C ARG A 90 -15.35 1.98 -2.11
N LYS A 91 -14.42 1.24 -1.50
CA LYS A 91 -13.47 0.35 -2.20
C LYS A 91 -13.69 -1.12 -1.88
N SER A 92 -14.57 -1.44 -0.92
CA SER A 92 -14.80 -2.80 -0.45
C SER A 92 -15.33 -3.76 -1.53
N TYR A 93 -15.97 -3.26 -2.58
CA TYR A 93 -16.50 -4.13 -3.65
C TYR A 93 -15.41 -4.80 -4.48
N TYR A 94 -14.17 -4.30 -4.45
CA TYR A 94 -13.02 -4.90 -5.12
C TYR A 94 -12.44 -6.12 -4.38
N PHE A 95 -12.88 -6.37 -3.14
CA PHE A 95 -12.28 -7.36 -2.23
C PHE A 95 -13.33 -8.38 -1.75
N LYS A 96 -14.27 -8.74 -2.63
CA LYS A 96 -15.32 -9.73 -2.35
C LYS A 96 -14.82 -11.16 -2.41
#